data_AF-A0A7X7LP87-F1
#
_entry.id   AF-A0A7X7LP87-F1
#
_cell.length_a   1.000
_cell.length_b   1.000
_cell.length_c   1.000
_cell.angle_alpha   90.00
_cell.angle_beta   90.00
_cell.angle_gamma   90.00
#
_symmetry.space_group_name_H-M   'P 1'
#
loop_
_entity.id
_entity.type
_entity.pdbx_description
1 polymer ?
#
loop_
_entity_poly.entity_id
_entity_poly.type
_entity_poly.pdbx_seq_one_letter_code
_entity_poly.pdbx_strand_id
1 'polypeptide(L)'
;MPGLKFNESLKGITQVLILLLVDTMSLYLAFFISIRIRLDILPRFFGFFPTDIPLTHMANLWWILIICLGCLTYGGLYSKRLPFWPETRNVFVSLTLAFILIMAVVSLGKLSGYISRTGVV
;
A
#
# COMPACT_ATOMS: atom_id res chain seq x y z
N MET A 1 -24.22 33.37 12.19
CA MET A 1 -23.64 32.28 13.00
C MET A 1 -22.47 31.62 12.25
N PRO A 2 -21.26 32.20 12.27
CA PRO A 2 -20.08 31.68 11.55
C PRO A 2 -19.34 30.53 12.26
N GLY A 3 -19.52 30.35 13.58
CA GLY A 3 -18.81 29.33 14.36
C GLY A 3 -19.23 27.88 14.10
N LEU A 4 -20.47 27.64 13.64
CA LEU A 4 -20.98 26.29 13.35
C LEU A 4 -20.30 25.67 12.10
N LYS A 5 -20.12 26.46 11.03
CA LYS A 5 -19.48 25.99 9.78
C LYS A 5 -18.00 25.63 9.99
N PHE A 6 -17.29 26.37 10.85
CA PHE A 6 -15.88 26.11 11.15
C PHE A 6 -15.66 24.75 11.82
N ASN A 7 -16.51 24.40 12.79
CA ASN A 7 -16.45 23.10 13.47
C ASN A 7 -16.77 21.91 12.55
N GLU A 8 -17.66 22.09 11.56
CA GLU A 8 -17.97 21.04 10.58
C GLU A 8 -16.82 20.80 9.60
N SER A 9 -16.15 21.86 9.12
CA SER A 9 -14.95 21.73 8.29
C SER A 9 -13.78 21.10 9.05
N LEU A 10 -13.57 21.46 10.32
CA LEU A 10 -12.55 20.84 11.18
C LEU A 10 -12.79 19.35 11.35
N LYS A 11 -14.04 18.94 11.64
CA LYS A 11 -14.41 17.52 11.74
C LYS A 11 -14.13 16.75 10.45
N GLY A 12 -14.39 17.36 9.29
CA GLY A 12 -14.08 16.75 8.00
C GLY A 12 -12.59 16.53 7.79
N ILE A 13 -11.76 17.53 8.10
CA ILE A 13 -10.29 17.43 7.96
C ILE A 13 -9.72 16.38 8.91
N THR A 14 -10.15 16.38 10.18
CA THR A 14 -9.70 15.39 11.16
C THR A 14 -10.08 13.97 10.73
N GLN A 15 -11.28 13.77 10.16
CA GLN A 15 -11.69 12.47 9.63
C GLN A 15 -10.78 11.99 8.50
N VAL A 16 -10.48 12.86 7.53
CA VAL A 16 -9.58 12.50 6.41
C VAL A 16 -8.17 12.19 6.91
N LEU A 17 -7.65 12.96 7.88
CA LEU A 17 -6.33 12.72 8.46
C LEU A 17 -6.25 11.37 9.19
N ILE A 18 -7.27 11.02 9.98
CA ILE A 18 -7.32 9.72 10.66
C ILE A 18 -7.38 8.59 9.63
N LEU A 19 -8.19 8.73 8.58
CA LEU A 19 -8.34 7.71 7.55
C LEU A 19 -7.02 7.48 6.80
N LEU A 20 -6.33 8.56 6.41
CA LEU A 20 -5.02 8.51 5.78
C LEU A 20 -3.95 7.86 6.69
N LEU A 21 -3.98 8.17 7.99
CA LEU A 21 -3.09 7.54 8.98
C LEU A 21 -3.35 6.03 9.09
N VAL A 22 -4.61 5.62 9.16
CA VAL A 22 -5.00 4.21 9.24
C VAL A 22 -4.59 3.47 7.98
N ASP A 23 -4.81 4.04 6.79
CA ASP A 23 -4.41 3.43 5.52
C ASP A 23 -2.89 3.28 5.43
N THR A 24 -2.14 4.32 5.84
CA THR A 24 -0.67 4.28 5.86
C THR A 24 -0.16 3.21 6.84
N MET A 25 -0.76 3.12 8.02
CA MET A 25 -0.44 2.08 9.01
C MET A 25 -0.76 0.68 8.50
N SER A 26 -1.90 0.51 7.82
CA SER A 26 -2.30 -0.75 7.19
C SER A 26 -1.31 -1.20 6.12
N LEU A 27 -0.89 -0.28 5.25
CA LEU A 27 0.13 -0.56 4.23
C LEU A 27 1.50 -0.90 4.85
N TYR A 28 1.90 -0.19 5.90
CA TYR A 28 3.13 -0.50 6.63
C TYR A 28 3.08 -1.88 7.28
N LEU A 29 1.95 -2.24 7.89
CA LEU A 29 1.74 -3.55 8.49
C LEU A 29 1.77 -4.66 7.42
N ALA A 30 1.13 -4.45 6.28
CA ALA A 30 1.17 -5.39 5.16
C ALA A 30 2.61 -5.61 4.66
N PHE A 31 3.40 -4.54 4.57
CA PHE A 31 4.81 -4.62 4.19
C PHE A 31 5.64 -5.40 5.23
N PHE A 32 5.43 -5.12 6.52
CA PHE A 32 6.09 -5.84 7.61
C PHE A 32 5.76 -7.34 7.58
N ILE A 33 4.49 -7.70 7.41
CA ILE A 33 4.04 -9.09 7.28
C ILE A 33 4.70 -9.76 6.07
N SER A 34 4.74 -9.08 4.92
CA SER A 34 5.39 -9.60 3.71
C SER A 34 6.87 -9.95 3.93
N ILE A 35 7.61 -9.09 4.63
CA ILE A 35 9.01 -9.33 4.99
C ILE A 35 9.15 -10.53 5.91
N ARG A 36 8.31 -10.63 6.94
CA ARG A 36 8.30 -11.77 7.87
C ARG A 36 8.00 -13.08 7.15
N ILE A 37 7.04 -13.08 6.22
CA ILE A 37 6.75 -14.24 5.39
C ILE A 37 7.99 -14.62 4.56
N ARG A 38 8.67 -13.65 3.96
CA ARG A 38 9.86 -13.90 3.13
C ARG A 38 11.07 -14.41 3.93
N LEU A 39 11.28 -13.93 5.15
CA LEU A 39 12.45 -14.26 5.97
C LEU A 39 12.24 -15.51 6.84
N ASP A 40 11.07 -15.66 7.47
CA ASP A 40 10.85 -16.69 8.50
C ASP A 40 10.09 -17.91 7.94
N ILE A 41 9.18 -17.69 6.99
CA ILE A 41 8.28 -18.74 6.47
C ILE A 41 8.88 -19.38 5.21
N LEU A 42 9.24 -18.58 4.21
CA LEU A 42 9.74 -19.09 2.92
C LEU A 42 10.99 -19.98 3.04
N PRO A 43 12.04 -19.62 3.80
CA PRO A 43 13.24 -20.44 3.93
C PRO A 43 12.98 -21.75 4.70
N ARG A 44 11.97 -21.75 5.58
CA ARG A 44 11.56 -22.95 6.33
C ARG A 44 10.88 -23.98 5.43
N PHE A 45 10.13 -23.53 4.42
CA PHE A 45 9.52 -24.42 3.43
C PHE A 45 10.45 -24.76 2.27
N PHE A 46 11.34 -23.84 1.89
CA PHE A 46 12.23 -23.98 0.74
C PHE A 46 13.64 -23.47 1.11
N GLY A 47 14.58 -24.39 1.36
CA GLY A 47 15.92 -24.07 1.85
C GLY A 47 16.87 -23.36 0.86
N PHE A 48 16.37 -22.88 -0.28
CA PHE A 48 17.14 -22.17 -1.30
C PHE A 48 17.05 -20.63 -1.17
N PHE A 49 16.14 -20.12 -0.33
CA PHE A 49 15.96 -18.67 -0.20
C PHE A 49 16.99 -18.06 0.75
N PRO A 50 17.70 -16.98 0.34
CA PRO A 50 18.63 -16.29 1.21
C PRO A 50 17.88 -15.68 2.41
N THR A 51 18.44 -15.89 3.61
CA THR A 51 17.92 -15.41 4.89
C THR A 51 18.22 -13.95 5.17
N ASP A 52 19.04 -13.30 4.33
CA ASP A 52 19.43 -11.90 4.50
C ASP A 52 18.96 -11.05 3.31
N ILE A 53 18.26 -9.96 3.62
CA ILE A 53 17.84 -8.95 2.64
C ILE A 53 18.65 -7.67 2.92
N PRO A 54 19.36 -7.11 1.92
CA PRO A 54 20.01 -5.82 2.07
C PRO A 54 18.98 -4.73 2.39
N LEU A 55 19.18 -3.97 3.48
CA LEU A 55 18.31 -2.85 3.87
C LEU A 55 18.10 -1.82 2.72
N THR A 56 19.09 -1.71 1.82
CA THR A 56 19.04 -0.85 0.64
C THR A 56 17.95 -1.24 -0.35
N HIS A 57 17.61 -2.53 -0.48
CA HIS A 57 16.50 -2.99 -1.33
C HIS A 57 15.13 -2.70 -0.71
N MET A 58 15.02 -2.72 0.62
CA MET A 58 13.78 -2.32 1.32
C MET A 58 13.48 -0.82 1.17
N ALA A 59 14.51 0.04 1.24
CA ALA A 59 14.34 1.48 1.06
C ALA A 59 13.82 1.84 -0.34
N ASN A 60 14.17 1.06 -1.37
CA ASN A 60 13.77 1.32 -2.74
C ASN A 60 12.33 0.88 -3.07
N LEU A 61 11.57 0.31 -2.12
CA LEU A 61 10.18 -0.15 -2.32
C LEU A 61 9.13 0.91 -1.91
N TRP A 62 9.56 2.08 -1.43
CA TRP A 62 8.66 3.15 -0.98
C TRP A 62 7.69 3.64 -2.06
N TRP A 63 8.06 3.57 -3.34
CA TRP A 63 7.19 3.97 -4.46
C TRP A 63 5.91 3.12 -4.57
N ILE A 64 5.93 1.87 -4.11
CA ILE A 64 4.73 1.01 -4.08
C ILE A 64 3.67 1.60 -3.16
N LEU A 65 4.09 2.11 -1.99
CA LEU A 65 3.20 2.76 -1.03
C LEU A 65 2.57 4.02 -1.64
N ILE A 66 3.36 4.81 -2.38
CA ILE A 66 2.89 6.02 -3.08
C ILE A 66 1.83 5.66 -4.14
N ILE A 67 2.05 4.61 -4.93
CA ILE A 67 1.06 4.16 -5.93
C ILE A 67 -0.23 3.69 -5.25
N CYS A 68 -0.14 2.91 -4.18
CA CYS A 68 -1.31 2.45 -3.44
C CYS A 68 -2.13 3.62 -2.89
N LEU A 69 -1.48 4.58 -2.21
CA LEU A 69 -2.13 5.79 -1.71
C LEU A 69 -2.73 6.62 -2.86
N GLY A 70 -2.01 6.77 -3.97
CA GLY A 70 -2.50 7.44 -5.17
C GLY A 70 -3.79 6.81 -5.71
N CYS A 71 -3.86 5.49 -5.79
CA CYS A 71 -5.05 4.78 -6.29
C CYS A 71 -6.23 4.85 -5.31
N LEU A 72 -5.99 4.85 -4.01
CA LEU A 72 -7.03 5.06 -2.99
C LEU A 72 -7.60 6.48 -3.07
N THR A 73 -6.74 7.49 -3.26
CA THR A 73 -7.22 8.86 -3.49
C THR A 73 -8.00 9.00 -4.80
N TYR A 74 -7.55 8.35 -5.89
CA TYR A 74 -8.25 8.33 -7.18
C TYR A 74 -9.63 7.66 -7.09
N GLY A 75 -9.77 6.62 -6.26
CA GLY A 75 -11.07 6.03 -5.95
C GLY A 75 -12.05 7.01 -5.30
N GLY A 76 -11.57 8.15 -4.80
CA GLY A 76 -12.38 9.13 -4.10
C GLY A 76 -12.78 8.67 -2.71
N LEU A 77 -12.01 7.75 -2.12
CA LEU A 77 -12.24 7.17 -0.79
C LEU A 77 -12.31 8.22 0.32
N TYR A 78 -11.61 9.35 0.11
CA TYR A 78 -11.57 10.45 1.06
C TYR A 78 -12.59 11.56 0.78
N SER A 79 -13.27 11.52 -0.37
CA SER A 79 -14.17 12.59 -0.83
C SER A 79 -15.64 12.18 -0.81
N LYS A 80 -15.95 10.89 -1.02
CA LYS A 80 -17.33 10.40 -1.05
C LYS A 80 -17.64 9.67 0.25
N ARG A 81 -18.80 9.98 0.85
CA ARG A 81 -19.33 9.25 2.00
C ARG A 81 -20.35 8.24 1.48
N LEU A 82 -19.90 7.06 1.08
CA LEU A 82 -20.81 5.99 0.64
C LEU A 82 -21.15 5.07 1.83
N PRO A 83 -22.29 4.34 1.76
CA PRO A 83 -22.55 3.25 2.69
C PRO A 83 -21.46 2.17 2.57
N PHE A 84 -21.30 1.38 3.63
CA PHE A 84 -20.19 0.43 3.82
C PHE A 84 -19.91 -0.49 2.61
N TRP A 85 -20.96 -1.03 2.00
CA TRP A 85 -20.83 -2.00 0.89
C TRP A 85 -20.28 -1.36 -0.41
N PRO A 86 -20.87 -0.27 -0.94
CA PRO A 86 -20.27 0.45 -2.06
C PRO A 86 -18.87 0.98 -1.78
N GLU A 87 -18.60 1.44 -0.56
CA GLU A 87 -17.27 1.92 -0.17
C GLU A 87 -16.23 0.78 -0.25
N THR A 88 -16.54 -0.39 0.31
CA THR A 88 -15.66 -1.56 0.25
C THR A 88 -15.39 -2.01 -1.19
N ARG A 89 -16.41 -1.98 -2.06
CA ARG A 89 -16.23 -2.29 -3.48
C ARG A 89 -15.28 -1.29 -4.16
N ASN A 90 -15.39 -0.01 -3.80
CA ASN A 90 -14.53 1.04 -4.33
C ASN A 90 -13.07 0.86 -3.88
N VAL A 91 -12.84 0.53 -2.60
CA VAL A 91 -11.51 0.15 -2.08
C VAL A 91 -10.93 -0.99 -2.90
N PHE A 92 -11.72 -2.04 -3.14
CA PHE A 92 -11.25 -3.22 -3.87
C PHE A 92 -10.85 -2.87 -5.31
N VAL A 93 -11.66 -2.06 -6.02
CA VAL A 93 -11.35 -1.60 -7.38
C VAL A 93 -10.10 -0.71 -7.41
N SER A 94 -9.96 0.20 -6.45
CA SER A 94 -8.75 1.02 -6.33
C SER A 94 -7.50 0.17 -6.07
N LEU A 95 -7.61 -0.87 -5.24
CA LEU A 95 -6.49 -1.74 -4.91
C LEU A 95 -6.09 -2.64 -6.09
N THR A 96 -7.06 -3.16 -6.85
CA THR A 96 -6.74 -3.92 -8.08
C THR A 96 -6.11 -3.03 -9.13
N LEU A 97 -6.53 -1.76 -9.25
CA LEU A 97 -5.89 -0.80 -10.13
C LEU A 97 -4.45 -0.48 -9.68
N ALA A 98 -4.21 -0.31 -8.37
CA ALA A 98 -2.88 -0.16 -7.82
C ALA A 98 -1.99 -1.35 -8.16
N PHE A 99 -2.51 -2.57 -8.00
CA PHE A 99 -1.80 -3.80 -8.34
C PHE A 99 -1.41 -3.85 -9.83
N ILE A 100 -2.35 -3.54 -10.73
CA ILE A 100 -2.08 -3.48 -12.18
C ILE A 100 -0.99 -2.45 -12.49
N LEU A 101 -1.05 -1.27 -11.88
CA LEU A 101 -0.05 -0.22 -12.09
C LEU A 101 1.33 -0.63 -11.56
N ILE A 102 1.39 -1.24 -10.38
CA ILE A 102 2.65 -1.76 -9.84
C ILE A 102 3.25 -2.80 -10.79
N MET A 103 2.45 -3.76 -11.25
CA MET A 103 2.90 -4.78 -12.21
C MET A 103 3.35 -4.16 -13.54
N ALA A 104 2.64 -3.14 -14.04
CA ALA A 104 3.03 -2.41 -15.22
C ALA A 104 4.38 -1.70 -15.03
N VAL A 105 4.58 -0.99 -13.91
CA VAL A 105 5.85 -0.30 -13.60
C VAL A 105 7.00 -1.30 -13.48
N VAL A 106 6.80 -2.42 -12.78
CA VAL A 106 7.83 -3.47 -12.65
C VAL A 106 8.19 -4.06 -14.01
N SER A 107 7.19 -4.30 -14.87
CA SER A 107 7.38 -4.87 -16.21
C SER A 107 8.06 -3.88 -17.16
N LEU A 108 7.63 -2.62 -17.20
CA LEU A 108 8.21 -1.58 -18.06
C LEU A 108 9.62 -1.19 -17.62
N GLY A 109 9.83 -1.07 -16.30
CA GLY A 109 11.12 -0.68 -15.75
C GLY A 109 12.19 -1.76 -15.83
N LYS A 110 11.91 -2.92 -16.46
CA LYS A 110 12.79 -4.11 -16.51
C LYS A 110 13.33 -4.51 -15.13
N LEU A 111 12.61 -4.16 -14.07
CA LEU A 111 12.95 -4.45 -12.68
C LEU A 111 12.62 -5.89 -12.28
N SER A 112 11.98 -6.66 -13.18
CA SER A 112 11.75 -8.10 -12.98
C SER A 112 13.04 -8.85 -12.66
N GLY A 113 14.17 -8.44 -13.24
CA GLY A 113 15.49 -9.03 -12.97
C GLY A 113 16.05 -8.74 -11.57
N TYR A 114 15.64 -7.67 -10.88
CA TYR A 114 16.11 -7.32 -9.53
C TYR A 114 15.11 -7.67 -8.43
N ILE A 115 13.81 -7.65 -8.74
CA ILE A 115 12.73 -7.90 -7.77
C ILE A 115 12.35 -9.39 -7.73
N SER A 116 12.45 -10.10 -8.85
CA SER A 116 12.03 -11.51 -8.99
C SER A 116 13.17 -12.52 -8.91
N ARG A 117 14.43 -12.08 -8.75
CA ARG A 117 15.54 -13.02 -8.52
C ARG A 117 15.54 -13.45 -7.06
N THR A 118 14.84 -14.55 -6.83
CA THR A 118 14.95 -15.39 -5.63
C THR A 118 16.20 -16.26 -5.65
N GLY A 119 16.99 -16.22 -6.72
CA GLY A 119 18.30 -16.83 -6.81
C GLY A 119 19.28 -15.91 -7.53
N VAL A 120 20.18 -15.29 -6.78
CA VAL A 120 21.56 -15.10 -7.22
C VAL A 120 22.42 -15.44 -6.01
N VAL A 121 22.98 -16.65 -6.05
CA VAL A 121 24.25 -16.97 -5.41
C VAL A 121 25.37 -16.16 -6.04
#